data_AF-A0A1G0YK55-F1
#
_entry.id   AF-A0A1G0YK55-F1
#
_cell.length_a   1.000
_cell.length_b   1.000
_cell.length_c   1.000
_cell.angle_alpha   90.00
_cell.angle_beta   90.00
_cell.angle_gamma   90.00
#
_symmetry.space_group_name_H-M   'P 1'
#
loop_
_entity.id
_entity.type
_entity.pdbx_description
1 polymer ?
#
loop_
_entity_poly.entity_id
_entity_poly.type
_entity_poly.pdbx_seq_one_letter_code
_entity_poly.pdbx_strand_id
1 'polypeptide(L)'
;MKAGFQQIMSRIDRLTALIEHKNIEEAAQLVDEHRAELALDDPLYPWLKRAWPLLRYLRPETRRQPCLYLCLLFFARACRLQQDARINVCLSAHQTEMNNGHCWLTIDGETIPLSPSDRDHFGECLGGSQWIRYWVRFSLRSRNPHIMARLKHITRFLHKGASHG
;
A
#
# COMPACT_ATOMS: atom_id res chain seq x y z
N MET A 1 7.77 17.81 18.14
CA MET A 1 8.41 16.86 17.18
C MET A 1 8.39 15.38 17.58
N LYS A 2 8.39 15.01 18.88
CA LYS A 2 8.38 13.60 19.35
C LYS A 2 7.00 12.92 19.33
N ALA A 3 5.92 13.67 19.53
CA ALA A 3 4.56 13.13 19.65
C ALA A 3 4.09 12.34 18.42
N GLY A 4 4.24 12.89 17.21
CA GLY A 4 3.82 12.20 15.99
C GLY A 4 4.58 10.89 15.74
N PHE A 5 5.89 10.84 16.00
CA PHE A 5 6.66 9.61 15.82
C PHE A 5 6.25 8.51 16.82
N GLN A 6 6.01 8.89 18.08
CA GLN A 6 5.49 7.95 19.09
C GLN A 6 4.10 7.42 18.72
N GLN A 7 3.25 8.25 18.13
CA GLN A 7 1.95 7.83 17.61
C GLN A 7 2.09 6.82 16.46
N ILE A 8 3.03 7.01 15.52
CA ILE A 8 3.29 6.00 14.45
C ILE A 8 3.65 4.66 15.08
N MET A 9 4.62 4.67 15.99
CA MET A 9 5.13 3.45 16.61
C MET A 9 4.02 2.74 17.39
N SER A 10 3.25 3.46 18.19
CA SER A 10 2.12 2.90 18.93
C SER A 10 1.04 2.29 18.02
N ARG A 11 0.72 2.94 16.89
CA ARG A 11 -0.22 2.40 15.90
C ARG A 11 0.32 1.15 15.21
N ILE A 12 1.62 1.13 14.88
CA ILE A 12 2.31 -0.06 14.31
C ILE A 12 2.25 -1.22 15.29
N ASP A 13 2.63 -1.00 16.55
CA ASP A 13 2.71 -2.05 17.57
C ASP A 13 1.33 -2.67 17.83
N ARG A 14 0.30 -1.83 18.00
CA ARG A 14 -1.08 -2.29 18.21
C ARG A 14 -1.60 -3.11 17.04
N LEU A 15 -1.40 -2.63 15.81
CA LEU A 15 -1.91 -3.30 14.62
C LEU A 15 -1.16 -4.61 14.33
N THR A 16 0.15 -4.63 14.56
CA THR A 16 0.99 -5.82 14.42
C THR A 16 0.52 -6.90 15.38
N ALA A 17 0.32 -6.56 16.67
CA ALA A 17 -0.20 -7.49 17.66
C ALA A 17 -1.56 -8.09 17.25
N LEU A 18 -2.50 -7.26 16.78
CA LEU A 18 -3.81 -7.74 16.34
C LEU A 18 -3.71 -8.70 15.13
N ILE A 19 -2.84 -8.39 14.16
CA ILE A 19 -2.60 -9.25 12.99
C ILE A 19 -1.95 -10.58 13.41
N GLU A 20 -0.94 -10.54 14.29
CA GLU A 20 -0.26 -11.74 14.82
C GLU A 20 -1.21 -12.65 15.60
N HIS A 21 -2.12 -12.06 16.39
CA HIS A 21 -3.17 -12.78 17.10
C HIS A 21 -4.36 -13.19 16.23
N LYS A 22 -4.31 -12.94 14.91
CA LYS A 22 -5.37 -13.23 13.94
C LYS A 22 -6.70 -12.54 14.25
N ASN A 23 -6.68 -11.44 15.00
CA ASN A 23 -7.87 -10.64 15.29
C ASN A 23 -8.12 -9.62 14.17
N ILE A 24 -8.55 -10.13 13.01
CA ILE A 24 -8.67 -9.34 11.78
C ILE A 24 -9.81 -8.31 11.86
N GLU A 25 -10.89 -8.61 12.58
CA GLU A 25 -12.03 -7.71 12.75
C GLU A 25 -11.66 -6.48 13.57
N GLU A 26 -11.03 -6.70 14.73
CA GLU A 26 -10.56 -5.61 15.59
C GLU A 26 -9.45 -4.80 14.91
N ALA A 27 -8.58 -5.47 14.13
CA ALA A 27 -7.59 -4.79 13.30
C ALA A 27 -8.24 -3.89 12.24
N ALA A 28 -9.32 -4.34 11.59
CA ALA A 28 -10.05 -3.54 10.61
C ALA A 28 -10.76 -2.33 11.25
N GLN A 29 -11.37 -2.53 12.42
CA GLN A 29 -11.97 -1.44 13.19
C GLN A 29 -10.94 -0.37 13.55
N LEU A 30 -9.77 -0.79 14.05
CA LEU A 30 -8.67 0.12 14.40
C LEU A 30 -8.18 0.93 13.20
N VAL A 31 -8.16 0.33 12.00
CA VAL A 31 -7.84 1.05 10.76
C VAL A 31 -8.86 2.14 10.48
N ASP A 32 -10.15 1.84 10.58
CA ASP A 32 -11.20 2.81 10.28
C ASP A 32 -11.24 3.97 11.29
N GLU A 33 -11.00 3.69 12.59
CA GLU A 33 -10.84 4.71 13.63
C GLU A 33 -9.68 5.65 13.31
N HIS A 34 -8.48 5.10 13.07
CA HIS A 34 -7.33 5.93 12.72
C HIS A 34 -7.54 6.72 11.42
N ARG A 35 -8.25 6.15 10.43
CA ARG A 35 -8.56 6.87 9.18
C ARG A 35 -9.47 8.06 9.40
N ALA A 36 -10.43 7.96 10.33
CA ALA A 36 -11.26 9.10 10.73
C ALA A 36 -10.42 10.17 11.44
N GLU A 37 -9.50 9.77 12.32
CA GLU A 37 -8.58 10.67 13.02
C GLU A 37 -7.63 11.40 12.07
N LEU A 38 -7.16 10.74 11.00
CA LEU A 38 -6.30 11.38 9.99
C LEU A 38 -6.98 12.58 9.33
N ALA A 39 -8.30 12.67 9.32
CA ALA A 39 -8.99 13.85 8.79
C ALA A 39 -8.81 15.12 9.65
N LEU A 40 -8.29 14.98 10.87
CA LEU A 40 -8.09 16.03 11.86
C LEU A 40 -6.58 16.28 12.05
N ASP A 41 -6.01 17.29 11.36
CA ASP A 41 -4.63 17.83 11.50
C ASP A 41 -3.57 16.90 12.16
N ASP A 42 -3.52 15.64 11.72
CA ASP A 42 -2.66 14.64 12.32
C ASP A 42 -1.21 14.89 11.84
N PRO A 43 -0.19 14.88 12.73
CA PRO A 43 1.21 15.01 12.32
C PRO A 43 1.66 13.97 11.28
N LEU A 44 0.92 12.87 11.12
CA LEU A 44 1.13 11.79 10.15
C LEU A 44 0.41 12.02 8.83
N TYR A 45 -0.54 12.96 8.83
CA TYR A 45 -1.38 13.31 7.71
C TYR A 45 -0.59 13.63 6.44
N PRO A 46 0.56 14.33 6.45
CA PRO A 46 1.25 14.65 5.20
C PRO A 46 1.71 13.43 4.39
N TRP A 47 2.27 12.41 5.04
CA TRP A 47 2.76 11.20 4.35
C TRP A 47 1.62 10.25 3.99
N LEU A 48 0.66 10.08 4.90
CA LEU A 48 -0.49 9.22 4.66
C LEU A 48 -1.42 9.80 3.58
N LYS A 49 -1.68 11.12 3.58
CA LYS A 49 -2.44 11.81 2.52
C LYS A 49 -1.75 11.76 1.16
N ARG A 50 -0.41 11.70 1.11
CA ARG A 50 0.34 11.54 -0.15
C ARG A 50 0.28 10.11 -0.68
N ALA A 51 0.38 9.12 0.20
CA ALA A 51 0.35 7.71 -0.17
C ALA A 51 -1.06 7.18 -0.48
N TRP A 52 -2.09 7.67 0.21
CA TRP A 52 -3.46 7.13 0.10
C TRP A 52 -4.12 7.26 -1.29
N PRO A 53 -4.02 8.41 -1.99
CA PRO A 53 -4.52 8.56 -3.35
C PRO A 53 -3.80 7.63 -4.34
N LEU A 54 -2.58 7.24 -4.01
CA LEU A 54 -1.79 6.27 -4.76
C LEU A 54 -2.27 4.83 -4.50
N LEU A 55 -3.36 4.61 -3.77
CA LEU A 55 -4.01 3.30 -3.68
C LEU A 55 -5.32 3.26 -4.47
N ARG A 56 -5.62 4.27 -5.29
CA ARG A 56 -6.90 4.42 -6.03
C ARG A 56 -7.24 3.28 -6.98
N TYR A 57 -6.26 2.48 -7.40
CA TYR A 57 -6.49 1.33 -8.27
C TYR A 57 -6.85 0.05 -7.51
N LEU A 58 -6.74 0.07 -6.17
CA LEU A 58 -7.26 -0.97 -5.30
C LEU A 58 -8.76 -0.79 -5.06
N ARG A 59 -9.46 -1.92 -4.86
CA ARG A 59 -10.86 -1.89 -4.47
C ARG A 59 -11.04 -1.19 -3.10
N PRO A 60 -12.18 -0.51 -2.85
CA PRO A 60 -12.48 0.07 -1.54
C PRO A 60 -12.26 -0.90 -0.37
N GLU A 61 -12.61 -2.17 -0.54
CA GLU A 61 -12.51 -3.22 0.47
C GLU A 61 -11.03 -3.58 0.73
N THR A 62 -10.22 -3.68 -0.32
CA THR A 62 -8.77 -3.88 -0.19
C THR A 62 -8.11 -2.68 0.52
N ARG A 63 -8.62 -1.47 0.29
CA ARG A 63 -8.13 -0.24 0.96
C ARG A 63 -8.38 -0.22 2.48
N ARG A 64 -9.25 -1.10 2.98
CA ARG A 64 -9.54 -1.27 4.41
C ARG A 64 -8.75 -2.41 5.05
N GLN A 65 -7.91 -3.11 4.29
CA GLN A 65 -7.17 -4.24 4.85
C GLN A 65 -6.12 -3.76 5.86
N PRO A 66 -6.05 -4.39 7.05
CA PRO A 66 -5.04 -4.08 8.07
C PRO A 66 -3.59 -4.11 7.55
N CYS A 67 -3.26 -5.08 6.71
CA CYS A 67 -1.91 -5.21 6.14
C CYS A 67 -1.52 -4.02 5.24
N LEU A 68 -2.48 -3.45 4.51
CA LEU A 68 -2.25 -2.25 3.71
C LEU A 68 -2.02 -1.03 4.59
N TYR A 69 -2.82 -0.88 5.65
CA TYR A 69 -2.65 0.22 6.59
C TYR A 69 -1.31 0.14 7.32
N LEU A 70 -0.90 -1.07 7.72
CA LEU A 70 0.42 -1.32 8.31
C LEU A 70 1.56 -0.88 7.37
N CYS A 71 1.47 -1.21 6.08
CA CYS A 71 2.43 -0.77 5.06
C CYS A 71 2.57 0.75 5.01
N LEU A 72 1.45 1.47 5.08
CA LEU A 72 1.43 2.94 5.07
C LEU A 72 2.03 3.55 6.33
N LEU A 73 1.81 2.94 7.50
CA LEU A 73 2.43 3.39 8.76
C LEU A 73 3.95 3.19 8.73
N PHE A 74 4.44 2.04 8.23
CA PHE A 74 5.88 1.82 8.06
C PHE A 74 6.49 2.77 7.03
N PHE A 75 5.78 3.10 5.95
CA PHE A 75 6.21 4.12 5.00
C PHE A 75 6.33 5.50 5.67
N ALA A 76 5.34 5.92 6.46
CA ALA A 76 5.38 7.18 7.18
C ALA A 76 6.54 7.24 8.17
N ARG A 77 6.79 6.13 8.89
CA ARG A 77 7.96 5.98 9.77
C ARG A 77 9.27 6.17 9.00
N ALA A 78 9.44 5.47 7.89
CA ALA A 78 10.66 5.52 7.08
C ALA A 78 10.90 6.93 6.50
N CYS A 79 9.86 7.57 5.97
CA CYS A 79 9.93 8.97 5.51
C CYS A 79 10.34 9.92 6.64
N ARG A 80 9.83 9.72 7.86
CA ARG A 80 10.19 10.53 9.03
C ARG A 80 11.67 10.36 9.41
N LEU A 81 12.19 9.16 9.23
CA LEU A 81 13.60 8.81 9.45
C LEU A 81 14.50 9.17 8.26
N GLN A 82 13.97 9.81 7.21
CA GLN A 82 14.69 10.17 5.99
C GLN A 82 15.31 8.97 5.24
N GLN A 83 14.67 7.80 5.35
CA GLN A 83 15.05 6.59 4.62
C GLN A 83 14.41 6.56 3.22
N ASP A 84 15.05 5.90 2.25
CA ASP A 84 14.47 5.70 0.92
C ASP A 84 13.39 4.63 1.03
N ALA A 85 12.12 5.03 1.04
CA ALA A 85 10.99 4.13 1.20
C ALA A 85 10.09 4.14 -0.03
N ARG A 86 9.66 2.94 -0.45
CA ARG A 86 8.72 2.75 -1.55
C ARG A 86 7.65 1.74 -1.18
N ILE A 87 6.40 2.15 -1.38
CA ILE A 87 5.25 1.26 -1.31
C ILE A 87 5.16 0.51 -2.63
N ASN A 88 5.04 -0.80 -2.59
CA ASN A 88 4.82 -1.62 -3.76
C ASN A 88 3.40 -2.18 -3.71
N VAL A 89 2.69 -2.11 -4.83
CA VAL A 89 1.30 -2.55 -4.94
C VAL A 89 1.18 -3.53 -6.10
N CYS A 90 0.99 -4.80 -5.81
CA CYS A 90 0.70 -5.83 -6.81
C CYS A 90 -0.80 -5.98 -7.00
N LEU A 91 -1.26 -5.74 -8.22
CA LEU A 91 -2.62 -5.97 -8.67
C LEU A 91 -2.73 -7.41 -9.19
N SER A 92 -3.56 -8.22 -8.55
CA SER A 92 -3.91 -9.55 -9.06
C SER A 92 -4.97 -9.42 -10.15
N ALA A 93 -4.61 -9.86 -11.36
CA ALA A 93 -5.46 -9.86 -12.54
C ALA A 93 -5.92 -11.29 -12.89
N HIS A 94 -7.21 -11.54 -12.68
CA HIS A 94 -7.91 -12.77 -13.05
C HIS A 94 -8.76 -12.56 -14.32
N GLN A 95 -9.26 -13.65 -14.91
CA GLN A 95 -9.90 -13.65 -16.24
C GLN A 95 -11.02 -12.61 -16.41
N THR A 96 -11.76 -12.30 -15.35
CA THR A 96 -12.90 -11.37 -15.38
C THR A 96 -12.66 -10.10 -14.57
N GLU A 97 -11.58 -10.04 -13.80
CA GLU A 97 -11.55 -9.14 -12.66
C GLU A 97 -10.12 -8.79 -12.20
N MET A 98 -9.92 -7.53 -11.79
CA MET A 98 -8.67 -7.01 -11.24
C MET A 98 -8.95 -6.54 -9.81
N ASN A 99 -8.68 -7.41 -8.83
CA ASN A 99 -9.48 -7.39 -7.61
C ASN A 99 -8.73 -7.39 -6.31
N ASN A 100 -7.62 -8.11 -6.25
CA ASN A 100 -6.91 -8.31 -5.01
C ASN A 100 -5.53 -7.68 -5.14
N GLY A 101 -5.35 -6.62 -4.35
CA GLY A 101 -4.07 -5.96 -4.20
C GLY A 101 -3.29 -6.59 -3.06
N HIS A 102 -2.03 -6.91 -3.29
CA HIS A 102 -1.09 -7.13 -2.20
C HIS A 102 -0.13 -5.93 -2.14
N CYS A 103 0.23 -5.48 -0.95
CA CYS A 103 1.14 -4.36 -0.78
C CYS A 103 2.27 -4.73 0.17
N TRP A 104 3.48 -4.34 -0.19
CA TRP A 104 4.69 -4.51 0.61
C TRP A 104 5.52 -3.23 0.57
N LEU A 105 6.48 -3.13 1.48
CA LEU A 105 7.35 -1.97 1.58
C LEU A 105 8.77 -2.35 1.17
N THR A 106 9.43 -1.46 0.44
CA THR A 106 10.88 -1.47 0.26
C THR A 106 11.46 -0.30 1.05
N ILE A 107 12.44 -0.55 1.92
CA ILE A 107 13.19 0.49 2.64
C ILE A 107 14.68 0.29 2.32
N ASP A 108 15.35 1.35 1.88
CA ASP A 108 16.78 1.36 1.57
C ASP A 108 17.19 0.23 0.60
N GLY A 109 16.30 -0.12 -0.32
CA GLY A 109 16.48 -1.18 -1.30
C GLY A 109 16.00 -2.58 -0.86
N GLU A 110 15.70 -2.76 0.43
CA GLU A 110 15.32 -4.05 1.00
C GLU A 110 13.81 -4.20 1.18
N THR A 111 13.26 -5.37 0.81
CA THR A 111 11.84 -5.67 1.04
C THR A 111 11.61 -5.98 2.51
N ILE A 112 10.71 -5.22 3.14
CA ILE A 112 10.25 -5.47 4.51
C ILE A 112 9.04 -6.40 4.44
N PRO A 113 9.15 -7.66 4.93
CA PRO A 113 8.02 -8.57 4.94
C PRO A 113 6.99 -8.09 5.96
N LEU A 114 5.80 -7.72 5.48
CA LEU A 114 4.64 -7.37 6.30
C LEU A 114 3.70 -8.57 6.46
N SER A 115 3.89 -9.60 5.63
CA SER A 115 3.29 -10.91 5.79
C SER A 115 4.20 -12.04 5.28
N PRO A 116 3.99 -13.30 5.69
CA PRO A 116 4.76 -14.45 5.21
C PRO A 116 4.67 -14.67 3.68
N SER A 117 3.60 -14.18 3.04
CA SER A 117 3.39 -14.33 1.59
C SER A 117 4.18 -13.34 0.72
N ASP A 118 4.92 -12.41 1.33
CA ASP A 118 5.63 -11.32 0.63
C ASP A 118 6.98 -11.77 0.05
N ARG A 119 7.22 -13.08 -0.13
CA ARG A 119 8.52 -13.60 -0.59
C ARG A 119 8.52 -14.16 -2.01
N ASP A 120 7.35 -14.39 -2.61
CA ASP A 120 7.25 -15.11 -3.88
C ASP A 120 6.61 -14.27 -5.01
N HIS A 121 7.41 -14.02 -6.06
CA HIS A 121 7.01 -13.59 -7.41
C HIS A 121 5.86 -12.55 -7.49
N PHE A 122 6.22 -11.28 -7.32
CA PHE A 122 5.29 -10.15 -7.36
C PHE A 122 4.73 -9.76 -8.74
N GLY A 123 5.16 -10.45 -9.80
CA GLY A 123 4.70 -10.21 -11.17
C GLY A 123 5.51 -9.15 -11.91
N GLU A 124 4.91 -8.51 -12.91
CA GLU A 124 5.55 -7.52 -13.79
C GLU A 124 5.39 -6.10 -13.26
N CYS A 125 6.46 -5.32 -13.23
CA CYS A 125 6.42 -3.91 -12.81
C CYS A 125 5.75 -3.06 -13.90
N LEU A 126 4.66 -2.37 -13.56
CA LEU A 126 3.94 -1.46 -14.45
C LEU A 126 4.52 -0.04 -14.46
N GLY A 127 5.41 0.27 -13.51
CA GLY A 127 5.92 1.62 -13.26
C GLY A 127 5.33 2.25 -11.99
N GLY A 128 5.61 3.53 -11.79
CA GLY A 128 5.26 4.20 -10.54
C GLY A 128 5.85 5.61 -10.42
N SER A 129 5.85 6.11 -9.19
CA SER A 129 6.51 7.35 -8.79
C SER A 129 7.70 7.06 -7.86
N GLN A 130 8.30 8.12 -7.30
CA GLN A 130 9.34 7.98 -6.28
C GLN A 130 8.88 7.22 -5.01
N TRP A 131 7.58 7.23 -4.68
CA TRP A 131 7.06 6.65 -3.44
C TRP A 131 6.25 5.37 -3.65
N ILE A 132 5.75 5.12 -4.85
CA ILE A 132 4.93 3.95 -5.13
C ILE A 132 5.37 3.25 -6.41
N ARG A 133 5.39 1.92 -6.40
CA ARG A 133 5.51 1.10 -7.60
C ARG A 133 4.32 0.17 -7.73
N TYR A 134 3.77 0.09 -8.92
CA TYR A 134 2.71 -0.85 -9.24
C TYR A 134 3.26 -2.06 -9.96
N TRP A 135 2.71 -3.20 -9.60
CA TRP A 135 3.03 -4.50 -10.14
C TRP A 135 1.74 -5.17 -10.58
N VAL A 136 1.82 -6.09 -11.53
CA VAL A 136 0.68 -6.91 -11.93
C VAL A 136 1.06 -8.37 -11.93
N ARG A 137 0.21 -9.21 -11.32
CA ARG A 137 0.32 -10.66 -11.39
C ARG A 137 -0.89 -11.22 -12.12
N PHE A 138 -0.63 -11.98 -13.18
CA PHE A 138 -1.66 -12.70 -13.92
C PHE A 138 -1.81 -14.11 -13.35
N SER A 139 -3.02 -14.52 -13.00
CA SER A 139 -3.30 -15.95 -12.85
C SER A 139 -3.38 -16.57 -14.25
N LEU A 140 -2.64 -17.65 -14.47
CA LEU A 140 -2.54 -18.42 -15.72
C LEU A 140 -3.75 -18.27 -16.67
N ARG A 141 -3.48 -17.77 -17.89
CA ARG A 141 -4.39 -17.60 -19.05
C ARG A 141 -5.28 -16.34 -19.15
N SER A 142 -5.03 -15.24 -18.44
CA SER A 142 -5.81 -14.00 -18.63
C SER A 142 -5.18 -12.99 -19.61
N ARG A 143 -5.53 -13.08 -20.90
CA ARG A 143 -5.39 -11.97 -21.88
C ARG A 143 -6.75 -11.33 -22.18
N ASN A 144 -7.53 -11.04 -21.14
CA ASN A 144 -8.81 -10.35 -21.32
C ASN A 144 -8.54 -8.93 -21.86
N PRO A 145 -9.06 -8.53 -23.04
CA PRO A 145 -8.82 -7.22 -23.63
C PRO A 145 -9.20 -6.05 -22.73
N HIS A 146 -10.24 -6.19 -21.91
CA HIS A 146 -10.67 -5.15 -20.96
C HIS A 146 -9.67 -4.96 -19.82
N ILE A 147 -9.10 -6.06 -19.31
CA ILE A 147 -8.04 -6.01 -18.29
C ILE A 147 -6.79 -5.35 -18.88
N MET A 148 -6.39 -5.73 -20.10
CA MET A 148 -5.24 -5.14 -20.78
C MET A 148 -5.45 -3.64 -21.07
N ALA A 149 -6.66 -3.22 -21.45
CA ALA A 149 -6.99 -1.81 -21.65
C ALA A 149 -6.90 -1.01 -20.34
N ARG A 150 -7.39 -1.59 -19.23
CA ARG A 150 -7.31 -0.98 -17.89
C ARG A 150 -5.87 -0.88 -17.39
N LEU A 151 -5.04 -1.91 -17.61
CA LEU A 151 -3.62 -1.88 -17.30
C LEU A 151 -2.88 -0.80 -18.12
N LYS A 152 -3.14 -0.72 -19.43
CA LYS A 152 -2.58 0.35 -20.29
C LYS A 152 -2.97 1.75 -19.78
N HIS A 153 -4.21 1.93 -19.32
CA HIS A 153 -4.65 3.20 -18.74
C HIS A 153 -3.90 3.53 -17.44
N ILE A 154 -3.73 2.55 -16.55
CA ILE A 154 -2.94 2.69 -15.32
C ILE A 154 -1.50 3.09 -15.65
N THR A 155 -0.81 2.31 -16.50
CA THR A 155 0.58 2.56 -16.90
C THR A 155 0.77 3.97 -17.48
N ARG A 156 -0.10 4.42 -18.39
CA ARG A 156 -0.04 5.78 -18.95
C ARG A 156 -0.17 6.87 -17.87
N PHE A 157 -1.05 6.69 -16.90
CA PHE A 157 -1.23 7.64 -15.82
C PHE A 157 -0.03 7.68 -14.87
N LEU A 158 0.58 6.53 -14.59
CA LEU A 158 1.79 6.44 -13.76
C LEU A 158 2.96 7.18 -14.43
N HIS A 159 3.13 7.02 -15.74
CA HIS A 159 4.18 7.73 -16.48
C HIS A 159 3.94 9.24 -16.57
N LYS A 160 2.70 9.70 -16.70
CA LYS A 160 2.38 11.14 -16.73
C LYS A 160 2.58 11.82 -15.36
N GLY A 161 2.33 11.11 -14.26
CA GLY A 161 2.54 11.63 -12.91
C GLY A 161 4.02 11.73 -12.49
N ALA A 162 4.89 10.94 -13.11
CA ALA A 162 6.33 10.96 -12.85
C ALA A 162 7.06 12.17 -13.47
N SER A 163 6.42 12.88 -14.41
CA SER A 163 7.05 14.00 -15.15
C SER A 163 6.85 15.38 -14.50
N HIS A 164 6.16 15.47 -13.35
CA HIS A 164 5.79 16.74 -12.69
C HIS A 164 6.07 16.74 -11.17
N GLY A 165 6.95 15.85 -10.69
CA GLY A 165 7.32 15.72 -9.28
C GLY A 165 8.76 16.10 -9.02
#